data_AF-A0A7V1FWC4-F1
#
_entry.id   AF-A0A7V1FWC4-F1
#
_cell.length_a   1.000
_cell.length_b   1.000
_cell.length_c   1.000
_cell.angle_alpha   90.00
_cell.angle_beta   90.00
_cell.angle_gamma   90.00
#
_symmetry.space_group_name_H-M   'P 1'
#
loop_
_entity.id
_entity.type
_entity.pdbx_description
1 polymer ?
#
loop_
_entity_poly.entity_id
_entity_poly.type
_entity_poly.pdbx_seq_one_letter_code
_entity_poly.pdbx_strand_id
1 'polypeptide(L)'
;MAKIKSASEIAEKWARVTPQRAPDYEAGIKSPRVDWAIATKAAEDAYKAGVIKAANEGRFGKGVTKAGTAKWQEKTLAVGPARYSQGVSIAGPAYEKGFAPFRDIIEKTTLPPRFSKGDPRNIERVKVMAEALHKGK
;
A
#
# COMPACT_ATOMS: atom_id res chain seq x y z
N MET A 1 32.01 -30.24 12.39
CA MET A 1 30.88 -29.55 11.71
C MET A 1 29.68 -29.54 12.64
N ALA A 2 28.92 -28.44 12.69
CA ALA A 2 27.70 -28.37 13.48
C ALA A 2 26.65 -29.35 12.92
N LYS A 3 25.99 -30.12 13.79
CA LYS A 3 24.89 -31.02 13.38
C LYS A 3 23.63 -30.19 13.18
N ILE A 4 23.15 -30.08 11.94
CA ILE A 4 21.95 -29.32 11.57
C ILE A 4 21.07 -30.16 10.64
N LYS A 5 19.75 -29.99 10.75
CA LYS A 5 18.77 -30.61 9.86
C LYS A 5 18.89 -30.05 8.44
N SER A 6 18.33 -30.76 7.47
CA SER A 6 18.26 -30.25 6.09
C SER A 6 17.38 -29.01 6.00
N ALA A 7 17.59 -28.19 4.97
CA ALA A 7 16.77 -27.02 4.71
C ALA A 7 15.28 -27.37 4.49
N SER A 8 15.00 -28.52 3.85
CA SER A 8 13.62 -28.99 3.64
C SER A 8 12.93 -29.30 4.96
N GLU A 9 13.57 -30.08 5.83
CA GLU A 9 12.99 -30.43 7.14
C GLU A 9 12.75 -29.18 8.01
N ILE A 10 13.64 -28.18 7.92
CA ILE A 10 13.47 -26.90 8.61
C ILE A 10 12.26 -26.14 8.02
N ALA A 11 12.15 -26.07 6.69
CA ALA A 11 11.05 -25.38 6.01
C ALA A 11 9.68 -26.04 6.28
N GLU A 12 9.62 -27.37 6.22
CA GLU A 12 8.41 -28.16 6.53
C GLU A 12 7.95 -27.94 7.97
N LYS A 13 8.89 -28.02 8.93
CA LYS A 13 8.59 -27.72 10.33
C LYS A 13 8.06 -26.29 10.47
N TRP A 14 8.72 -25.32 9.86
CA TRP A 14 8.32 -23.91 9.92
C TRP A 14 6.92 -23.68 9.36
N ALA A 15 6.62 -24.24 8.18
CA ALA A 15 5.32 -24.13 7.53
C ALA A 15 4.19 -24.77 8.35
N ARG A 16 4.48 -25.90 9.03
CA ARG A 16 3.50 -26.60 9.86
C ARG A 16 3.19 -25.88 11.18
N VAL A 17 4.19 -25.31 11.85
CA VAL A 17 4.02 -24.81 13.23
C VAL A 17 3.79 -23.30 13.32
N THR A 18 4.26 -22.52 12.36
CA THR A 18 4.15 -21.04 12.43
C THR A 18 2.70 -20.54 12.34
N PRO A 19 1.82 -21.10 11.49
CA PRO A 19 0.42 -20.66 11.43
C PRO A 19 -0.33 -20.79 12.76
N GLN A 20 0.06 -21.76 13.61
CA GLN A 20 -0.55 -21.97 14.93
C GLN A 20 -0.29 -20.81 15.90
N ARG A 21 0.67 -19.92 15.59
CA ARG A 21 1.02 -18.73 16.39
C ARG A 21 0.29 -17.47 15.94
N ALA A 22 -0.73 -17.59 15.08
CA ALA A 22 -1.57 -16.45 14.72
C ALA A 22 -2.16 -15.70 15.94
N PRO A 23 -2.59 -16.38 17.03
CA PRO A 23 -3.05 -15.69 18.24
C PRO A 23 -1.95 -14.85 18.91
N ASP A 24 -0.72 -15.35 18.97
CA ASP A 24 0.42 -14.60 19.54
C ASP A 24 0.74 -13.36 18.70
N TYR A 25 0.68 -13.50 17.36
CA TYR A 25 0.83 -12.38 16.43
C TYR A 25 -0.24 -11.31 16.66
N GLU A 26 -1.51 -11.72 16.80
CA GLU A 26 -2.61 -10.79 17.08
C GLU A 26 -2.46 -10.11 18.45
N ALA A 27 -2.08 -10.86 19.49
CA ALA A 27 -1.81 -10.32 20.81
C ALA A 27 -0.70 -9.25 20.79
N GLY A 28 0.38 -9.51 20.03
CA GLY A 28 1.47 -8.55 19.86
C GLY A 28 1.07 -7.25 19.16
N ILE A 29 0.09 -7.30 18.25
CA ILE A 29 -0.48 -6.09 17.62
C ILE A 29 -1.34 -5.31 18.61
N LYS A 30 -2.19 -6.02 19.38
CA LYS A 30 -3.11 -5.38 20.33
C LYS A 30 -2.41 -4.78 21.54
N SER A 31 -1.28 -5.37 21.97
CA SER A 31 -0.53 -4.95 23.14
C SER A 31 0.98 -5.00 22.86
N PRO A 32 1.51 -4.04 22.08
CA PRO A 32 2.92 -4.05 21.74
C PRO A 32 3.77 -3.66 22.97
N ARG A 33 4.97 -4.24 23.09
CA ARG A 33 5.91 -3.95 24.20
C ARG A 33 6.41 -2.50 24.20
N VAL A 34 6.45 -1.89 23.02
CA VAL A 34 6.78 -0.48 22.79
C VAL A 34 5.79 0.02 21.76
N ASP A 35 5.25 1.23 21.96
CA ASP A 35 4.36 1.84 20.98
C ASP A 35 5.04 1.90 19.59
N TRP A 36 4.32 1.42 18.58
CA TRP A 36 4.85 1.31 17.23
C TRP A 36 5.17 2.68 16.63
N ALA A 37 4.31 3.68 16.81
CA ALA A 37 4.48 4.98 16.18
C ALA A 37 5.68 5.73 16.78
N ILE A 38 5.83 5.70 18.12
CA ILE A 38 6.96 6.30 18.83
C ILE A 38 8.27 5.65 18.41
N ALA A 39 8.35 4.31 18.47
CA ALA A 39 9.58 3.59 18.12
C ALA A 39 9.96 3.79 16.65
N THR A 40 8.98 3.73 15.75
CA THR A 40 9.20 3.92 14.31
C THR A 40 9.68 5.34 14.00
N LYS A 41 9.08 6.36 14.64
CA LYS A 41 9.50 7.75 14.46
C LYS A 41 10.91 8.00 14.98
N ALA A 42 11.28 7.42 16.12
CA ALA A 42 12.64 7.52 16.65
C ALA A 42 13.70 6.89 15.72
N ALA A 43 13.31 5.94 14.87
CA ALA A 43 14.20 5.26 13.93
C ALA A 43 14.36 5.98 12.57
N GLU A 44 13.80 7.18 12.39
CA GLU A 44 13.77 7.86 11.09
C GLU A 44 15.16 8.09 10.47
N ASP A 45 16.15 8.50 11.27
CA ASP A 45 17.50 8.77 10.76
C ASP A 45 18.21 7.47 10.35
N ALA A 46 18.03 6.40 11.12
CA ALA A 46 18.55 5.08 10.77
C ALA A 46 17.92 4.56 9.45
N TYR A 47 16.61 4.77 9.28
CA TYR A 47 15.92 4.45 8.03
C TYR A 47 16.50 5.23 6.84
N LYS A 48 16.67 6.56 6.98
CA LYS A 48 17.25 7.43 5.93
C LYS A 48 18.63 6.95 5.52
N ALA A 49 19.52 6.73 6.49
CA ALA A 49 20.88 6.26 6.23
C ALA A 49 20.89 4.90 5.49
N GLY A 50 20.02 3.97 5.91
CA GLY A 50 19.87 2.66 5.28
C GLY A 50 19.39 2.73 3.82
N VAL A 51 18.38 3.57 3.54
CA VAL A 51 17.83 3.77 2.19
C VAL A 51 18.88 4.40 1.27
N ILE A 52 19.58 5.43 1.72
CA ILE A 52 20.66 6.09 0.94
C ILE A 52 21.74 5.08 0.58
N LYS A 53 22.20 4.29 1.56
CA LYS A 53 23.20 3.25 1.32
C LYS A 53 22.70 2.22 0.31
N ALA A 54 21.48 1.72 0.46
CA ALA A 54 20.91 0.73 -0.45
C ALA A 54 20.75 1.26 -1.89
N ALA A 55 20.40 2.54 -2.03
CA ALA A 55 20.32 3.23 -3.31
C ALA A 55 21.70 3.35 -3.96
N ASN A 56 22.70 3.84 -3.23
CA ASN A 56 24.09 3.97 -3.70
C ASN A 56 24.69 2.63 -4.12
N GLU A 57 24.36 1.55 -3.42
CA GLU A 57 24.82 0.20 -3.75
C GLU A 57 24.02 -0.47 -4.88
N GLY A 58 22.98 0.18 -5.42
CA GLY A 58 22.14 -0.35 -6.50
C GLY A 58 21.35 -1.59 -6.10
N ARG A 59 21.01 -1.76 -4.81
CA ARG A 59 20.38 -3.00 -4.30
C ARG A 59 19.01 -3.26 -4.92
N PHE A 60 18.25 -2.20 -5.22
CA PHE A 60 16.93 -2.32 -5.85
C PHE A 60 17.03 -3.03 -7.21
N GLY A 61 17.85 -2.51 -8.13
CA GLY A 61 18.02 -3.08 -9.47
C GLY A 61 18.51 -4.53 -9.41
N LYS A 62 19.51 -4.81 -8.57
CA LYS A 62 20.01 -6.18 -8.33
C LYS A 62 18.91 -7.13 -7.86
N GLY A 63 18.03 -6.66 -6.97
CA GLY A 63 16.88 -7.43 -6.49
C GLY A 63 15.84 -7.71 -7.58
N VAL A 64 15.54 -6.70 -8.42
CA VAL A 64 14.61 -6.83 -9.56
C VAL A 64 15.15 -7.84 -10.57
N THR A 65 16.43 -7.73 -10.96
CA THR A 65 17.08 -8.69 -11.87
C THR A 65 17.06 -10.10 -11.30
N LYS A 66 17.33 -10.26 -10.00
CA LYS A 66 17.32 -11.57 -9.33
C LYS A 66 15.91 -12.19 -9.26
N ALA A 67 14.87 -11.39 -9.12
CA ALA A 67 13.51 -11.90 -9.06
C ALA A 67 12.95 -12.23 -10.45
N GLY A 68 13.11 -11.30 -11.40
CA GLY A 68 12.49 -11.37 -12.71
C GLY A 68 10.95 -11.34 -12.66
N THR A 69 10.33 -11.32 -13.84
CA THR A 69 8.86 -11.25 -13.98
C THR A 69 8.17 -12.48 -13.41
N ALA A 70 8.71 -13.68 -13.65
CA ALA A 70 8.06 -14.93 -13.28
C ALA A 70 7.84 -15.05 -11.76
N LYS A 71 8.87 -14.76 -10.96
CA LYS A 71 8.77 -14.82 -9.49
C LYS A 71 7.76 -13.81 -8.96
N TRP A 72 7.73 -12.60 -9.55
CA TRP A 72 6.75 -11.59 -9.18
C TRP A 72 5.32 -12.04 -9.50
N GLN A 73 5.08 -12.57 -10.70
CA GLN A 73 3.76 -13.07 -11.11
C GLN A 73 3.28 -14.20 -10.20
N GLU A 74 4.09 -15.24 -10.01
CA GLU A 74 3.74 -16.40 -9.19
C GLU A 74 3.33 -15.97 -7.77
N LYS A 75 4.17 -15.17 -7.10
CA LYS A 75 3.91 -14.74 -5.72
C LYS A 75 2.74 -13.77 -5.63
N THR A 76 2.59 -12.86 -6.58
CA THR A 76 1.50 -11.88 -6.57
C THR A 76 0.17 -12.56 -6.80
N LEU A 77 0.08 -13.51 -7.75
CA LEU A 77 -1.15 -14.25 -8.02
C LEU A 77 -1.56 -15.17 -6.86
N ALA A 78 -0.58 -15.75 -6.15
CA ALA A 78 -0.86 -16.67 -5.04
C ALA A 78 -1.54 -16.00 -3.81
N VAL A 79 -1.27 -14.72 -3.53
CA VAL A 79 -1.78 -14.05 -2.31
C VAL A 79 -2.42 -12.68 -2.53
N GLY A 80 -2.08 -12.01 -3.63
CA GLY A 80 -2.49 -10.63 -3.94
C GLY A 80 -4.00 -10.46 -4.09
N PRO A 81 -4.68 -11.25 -4.94
CA PRO A 81 -6.12 -11.09 -5.19
C PRO A 81 -6.98 -11.16 -3.91
N ALA A 82 -6.70 -12.14 -3.04
CA ALA A 82 -7.41 -12.30 -1.78
C ALA A 82 -7.20 -11.10 -0.84
N ARG A 83 -5.94 -10.67 -0.66
CA ARG A 83 -5.59 -9.50 0.17
C ARG A 83 -6.17 -8.20 -0.37
N TYR A 84 -6.21 -8.03 -1.69
CA TYR A 84 -6.80 -6.85 -2.33
C TYR A 84 -8.29 -6.75 -2.02
N SER A 85 -9.05 -7.82 -2.29
CA SER A 85 -10.50 -7.84 -2.05
C SER A 85 -10.84 -7.58 -0.58
N GLN A 86 -10.19 -8.30 0.35
CA GLN A 86 -10.40 -8.12 1.79
C GLN A 86 -9.99 -6.71 2.25
N GLY A 87 -8.83 -6.22 1.79
CA GLY A 87 -8.31 -4.91 2.16
C GLY A 87 -9.21 -3.77 1.70
N VAL A 88 -9.73 -3.83 0.46
CA VAL A 88 -10.67 -2.83 -0.08
C VAL A 88 -11.96 -2.81 0.73
N SER A 89 -12.51 -3.97 1.08
CA SER A 89 -13.74 -4.04 1.89
C SER A 89 -13.55 -3.40 3.27
N ILE A 90 -12.41 -3.65 3.94
CA ILE A 90 -12.09 -3.03 5.23
C ILE A 90 -11.85 -1.51 5.10
N ALA A 91 -11.25 -1.07 3.99
CA ALA A 91 -10.88 0.32 3.78
C ALA A 91 -12.05 1.26 3.41
N GLY A 92 -13.26 0.74 3.18
CA GLY A 92 -14.43 1.52 2.76
C GLY A 92 -14.68 2.81 3.56
N PRO A 93 -14.76 2.77 4.91
CA PRO A 93 -14.96 3.97 5.73
C PRO A 93 -13.81 4.98 5.63
N ALA A 94 -12.56 4.51 5.49
CA ALA A 94 -11.41 5.38 5.33
C ALA A 94 -11.43 6.08 3.95
N TYR A 95 -11.85 5.37 2.90
CA TYR A 95 -12.06 5.94 1.58
C TYR A 95 -13.16 7.01 1.61
N GLU A 96 -14.32 6.70 2.21
CA GLU A 96 -15.42 7.66 2.35
C GLU A 96 -14.96 8.94 3.05
N LYS A 97 -14.29 8.81 4.21
CA LYS A 97 -13.75 9.96 4.95
C LYS A 97 -12.74 10.77 4.14
N GLY A 98 -11.83 10.09 3.42
CA GLY A 98 -10.81 10.75 2.61
C GLY A 98 -11.38 11.42 1.35
N PHE A 99 -12.44 10.85 0.77
CA PHE A 99 -13.08 11.35 -0.45
C PHE A 99 -14.13 12.43 -0.18
N ALA A 100 -14.74 12.45 1.01
CA ALA A 100 -15.82 13.36 1.38
C ALA A 100 -15.55 14.84 1.03
N PRO A 101 -14.36 15.42 1.30
CA PRO A 101 -14.10 16.82 0.94
C PRO A 101 -14.22 17.09 -0.56
N PHE A 102 -13.74 16.17 -1.40
CA PHE A 102 -13.83 16.30 -2.87
C PHE A 102 -15.25 16.11 -3.35
N ARG A 103 -15.98 15.14 -2.78
CA ARG A 103 -17.40 14.92 -3.05
C ARG A 103 -18.23 16.17 -2.76
N ASP A 104 -17.98 16.84 -1.64
CA ASP A 104 -18.67 18.08 -1.25
C ASP A 104 -18.34 19.25 -2.18
N ILE A 105 -17.09 19.38 -2.62
CA ILE A 105 -16.70 20.38 -3.63
C ILE A 105 -17.42 20.12 -4.95
N ILE A 106 -17.42 18.87 -5.41
CA ILE A 106 -18.09 18.46 -6.66
C ILE A 106 -19.58 18.77 -6.58
N GLU A 107 -20.24 18.43 -5.47
CA GLU A 107 -21.68 18.68 -5.28
C GLU A 107 -22.02 20.18 -5.30
N LYS A 108 -21.18 21.02 -4.69
CA LYS A 108 -21.40 22.48 -4.64
C LYS A 108 -21.04 23.19 -5.95
N THR A 109 -20.24 22.55 -6.82
CA THR A 109 -19.74 23.19 -8.05
C THR A 109 -20.85 23.30 -9.09
N THR A 110 -21.23 24.54 -9.41
CA THR A 110 -22.15 24.82 -10.52
C THR A 110 -21.41 24.80 -11.83
N LEU A 111 -21.83 23.93 -12.76
CA LEU A 111 -21.22 23.81 -14.08
C LEU A 111 -21.93 24.69 -15.12
N PRO A 112 -21.18 25.30 -16.07
CA PRO A 112 -21.77 26.00 -17.21
C PRO A 112 -22.72 25.10 -18.04
N PRO A 113 -23.63 25.68 -18.84
CA PRO A 113 -24.52 24.92 -19.71
C PRO A 113 -23.79 23.87 -20.57
N ARG A 114 -24.44 22.72 -20.78
CA ARG A 114 -23.91 21.66 -21.65
C ARG A 114 -24.39 21.90 -23.08
N PHE A 115 -23.46 21.89 -24.04
CA PHE A 115 -23.72 22.04 -25.47
C PHE A 115 -23.73 20.68 -26.18
N SER A 116 -23.97 20.68 -27.50
CA SER A 116 -24.00 19.47 -28.32
C SER A 116 -22.72 18.63 -28.14
N LYS A 117 -22.83 17.31 -28.33
CA LYS A 117 -21.69 16.39 -28.21
C LYS A 117 -20.56 16.85 -29.15
N GLY A 118 -19.35 17.00 -28.61
CA GLY A 118 -18.18 17.44 -29.38
C GLY A 118 -18.02 18.96 -29.50
N ASP A 119 -18.98 19.75 -29.01
CA ASP A 119 -18.83 21.21 -28.98
C ASP A 119 -17.65 21.60 -28.05
N PRO A 120 -16.66 22.36 -28.54
CA PRO A 120 -15.50 22.76 -27.76
C PRO A 120 -15.83 23.47 -26.44
N ARG A 121 -16.96 24.18 -26.36
CA ARG A 121 -17.39 24.91 -25.16
C ARG A 121 -17.67 23.98 -23.98
N ASN A 122 -17.92 22.69 -24.22
CA ASN A 122 -18.09 21.71 -23.13
C ASN A 122 -16.83 21.53 -22.29
N ILE A 123 -15.64 21.88 -22.80
CA ILE A 123 -14.37 21.84 -22.05
C ILE A 123 -14.38 22.85 -20.89
N GLU A 124 -15.13 23.94 -20.99
CA GLU A 124 -15.22 24.92 -19.89
C GLU A 124 -15.80 24.29 -18.62
N ARG A 125 -16.68 23.28 -18.74
CA ARG A 125 -17.18 22.52 -17.59
C ARG A 125 -16.08 21.74 -16.88
N VAL A 126 -15.12 21.19 -17.63
CA VAL A 126 -13.96 20.49 -17.05
C VAL A 126 -13.04 21.49 -16.35
N LYS A 127 -12.79 22.64 -16.98
CA LYS A 127 -11.98 23.72 -16.40
C LYS A 127 -12.56 24.21 -15.07
N VAL A 128 -13.86 24.52 -15.01
CA VAL A 128 -14.53 24.97 -13.78
C VAL A 128 -14.42 23.93 -12.67
N MET A 129 -14.64 22.64 -12.97
CA MET A 129 -14.51 21.57 -11.97
C MET A 129 -13.06 21.40 -11.49
N ALA A 130 -12.09 21.44 -12.40
CA ALA A 130 -10.67 21.32 -12.07
C ALA A 130 -10.20 22.49 -11.20
N GLU A 131 -10.64 23.71 -11.49
CA GLU A 131 -10.37 24.88 -10.67
C GLU A 131 -11.00 24.77 -9.28
N ALA A 132 -12.24 24.30 -9.19
CA ALA A 132 -12.93 24.11 -7.91
C ALA A 132 -12.20 23.09 -7.01
N LEU A 133 -11.86 21.93 -7.56
CA LEU A 133 -11.08 20.90 -6.86
C LEU A 133 -9.67 21.36 -6.50
N HIS A 134 -9.03 22.16 -7.35
CA HIS A 134 -7.70 22.71 -7.06
C HIS A 134 -7.72 23.76 -5.95
N LYS A 135 -8.78 24.56 -5.86
CA LYS A 135 -8.92 25.60 -4.81
C LYS A 135 -9.36 25.03 -3.46
N GLY A 136 -10.07 23.89 -3.44
CA GLY A 136 -10.63 23.30 -2.23
C GLY A 136 -9.79 22.20 -1.56
N LYS A 137 -8.58 21.94 -2.04
CA LYS A 137 -7.60 21.03 -1.43
C LYS A 137 -6.60 21.80 -0.58
#